data_AF-A0A835FDR7-F1
#
_entry.id   AF-A0A835FDR7-F1
#
_cell.length_a   1.000
_cell.length_b   1.000
_cell.length_c   1.000
_cell.angle_alpha   90.00
_cell.angle_beta   90.00
_cell.angle_gamma   90.00
#
_symmetry.space_group_name_H-M   'P 1'
#
loop_
_entity.id
_entity.type
_entity.pdbx_description
1 polymer ?
#
loop_
_entity_poly.entity_id
_entity_poly.type
_entity_poly.pdbx_seq_one_letter_code
_entity_poly.pdbx_strand_id
1 'polypeptide(L)'
;MGASRELDLSDEVEGDQDGTTDFVFRLAGDPIPLLPTDSAPLPLFDLQSPPARPLAVSDRHATVFLAHPNGFMAVKTKELIEASKEVREKGKASTRCAQDCCVADVPLPGVSLLAVSHDDSMLAACTNAEIHFFSLASLLTHKVIIRFYPASTKFCASWIFVLASSVVVHEMWGQVLLHATD
;
A
#
# COMPACT_ATOMS: atom_id res chain seq x y z
N MET A 1 -36.81 26.95 -1.53
CA MET A 1 -36.71 26.02 -0.40
C MET A 1 -36.86 24.61 -0.93
N GLY A 2 -35.75 23.89 -1.14
CA GLY A 2 -35.77 22.48 -1.51
C GLY A 2 -35.67 21.64 -0.24
N ALA A 3 -36.66 20.79 0.01
CA ALA A 3 -36.68 19.91 1.17
C ALA A 3 -35.54 18.89 1.08
N SER A 4 -34.72 18.83 2.14
CA SER A 4 -33.72 17.78 2.33
C SER A 4 -34.46 16.44 2.40
N ARG A 5 -34.14 15.51 1.49
CA ARG A 5 -34.62 14.13 1.58
C ARG A 5 -33.67 13.39 2.51
N GLU A 6 -34.08 13.26 3.76
CA GLU A 6 -33.40 12.42 4.75
C GLU A 6 -33.51 10.96 4.29
N LEU A 7 -32.36 10.31 4.08
CA LEU A 7 -32.29 8.89 3.73
C LEU A 7 -32.29 8.11 5.04
N ASP A 8 -33.36 7.36 5.28
CA ASP A 8 -33.48 6.45 6.42
C ASP A 8 -32.53 5.27 6.17
N LEU A 9 -31.39 5.25 6.86
CA LEU A 9 -30.42 4.16 6.79
C LEU A 9 -30.89 3.06 7.74
N SER A 10 -31.16 1.86 7.22
CA SER A 10 -31.53 0.69 8.03
C SER A 10 -30.36 0.27 8.93
N ASP A 11 -30.67 -0.23 10.12
CA ASP A 11 -29.68 -0.77 11.06
C ASP A 11 -28.75 -1.79 10.39
N GLU A 12 -27.45 -1.69 10.68
CA GLU A 12 -26.45 -2.64 10.21
C GLU A 12 -26.76 -4.03 10.81
N VAL A 13 -26.97 -5.02 9.95
CA VAL A 13 -27.17 -6.41 10.36
C VAL A 13 -25.81 -7.09 10.36
N GLU A 14 -25.33 -7.50 11.54
CA GLU A 14 -24.12 -8.32 11.69
C GLU A 14 -24.25 -9.57 10.81
N GLY A 15 -23.21 -9.84 10.02
CA GLY A 15 -23.16 -11.01 9.14
C GLY A 15 -23.06 -12.30 9.95
N ASP A 16 -23.50 -13.41 9.35
CA ASP A 16 -23.41 -14.72 9.99
C ASP A 16 -21.94 -15.13 10.15
N GLN A 17 -21.56 -15.55 11.36
CA GLN A 17 -20.19 -15.97 11.68
C GLN A 17 -20.13 -17.49 11.75
N ASP A 18 -19.42 -18.11 10.81
CA ASP A 18 -19.18 -19.55 10.82
C ASP A 18 -17.72 -19.86 11.17
N GLY A 19 -17.51 -20.65 12.21
CA GLY A 19 -16.19 -21.03 12.68
C GLY A 19 -15.65 -22.20 11.87
N THR A 20 -14.51 -22.01 11.22
CA THR A 20 -13.86 -23.07 10.42
C THR A 20 -12.41 -23.29 10.86
N THR A 21 -11.99 -24.57 10.87
CA THR A 21 -10.59 -24.97 11.06
C THR A 21 -9.85 -25.22 9.75
N ASP A 22 -10.56 -25.14 8.61
CA ASP A 22 -10.00 -25.43 7.29
C ASP A 22 -9.14 -24.27 6.76
N PHE A 23 -9.33 -23.07 7.31
CA PHE A 23 -8.57 -21.88 6.95
C PHE A 23 -7.74 -21.41 8.13
N VAL A 24 -6.42 -21.45 7.95
CA VAL A 24 -5.47 -21.00 8.98
C VAL A 24 -4.52 -19.96 8.40
N PHE A 25 -4.33 -18.86 9.12
CA PHE A 25 -3.28 -17.90 8.83
C PHE A 25 -2.00 -18.33 9.52
N ARG A 26 -0.91 -18.44 8.77
CA ARG A 26 0.42 -18.75 9.32
C ARG A 26 1.38 -17.63 8.98
N LEU A 27 2.16 -17.22 9.98
CA LEU A 27 3.23 -16.26 9.78
C LEU A 27 4.30 -16.83 8.83
N ALA A 28 4.52 -16.14 7.71
CA ALA A 28 5.56 -16.51 6.76
C ALA A 28 6.98 -16.38 7.35
N GLY A 29 7.16 -15.43 8.27
CA GLY A 29 8.37 -15.15 9.04
C GLY A 29 8.10 -14.10 10.12
N ASP A 30 9.15 -13.57 10.73
CA ASP A 30 9.02 -12.54 11.77
C ASP A 30 9.00 -11.12 11.16
N PRO A 31 8.37 -10.13 11.83
CA PRO A 31 8.32 -8.76 11.34
C PRO A 31 9.72 -8.16 11.15
N ILE A 32 9.92 -7.45 10.04
CA ILE A 32 11.16 -6.73 9.74
C ILE A 32 10.87 -5.23 9.58
N PRO A 33 11.76 -4.34 10.03
CA PRO A 33 11.57 -2.91 9.86
C PRO A 33 11.69 -2.51 8.38
N LEU A 34 10.98 -1.45 7.97
CA LEU A 34 11.07 -0.94 6.59
C LEU A 34 12.41 -0.23 6.34
N LEU A 35 12.82 0.61 7.28
CA LEU A 35 14.06 1.39 7.26
C LEU A 35 14.98 0.95 8.41
N PRO A 36 16.29 1.19 8.31
CA PRO A 36 17.22 0.98 9.42
C PRO A 36 16.78 1.75 10.68
N THR A 37 16.87 1.11 11.85
CA THR A 37 16.46 1.69 13.13
C THR A 37 17.19 3.01 13.45
N ASP A 38 18.43 3.16 12.96
CA ASP A 38 19.25 4.35 13.19
C ASP A 38 18.86 5.54 12.30
N SER A 39 18.21 5.30 11.15
CA SER A 39 17.90 6.33 10.15
C SER A 39 16.47 6.86 10.24
N ALA A 40 15.57 6.18 10.96
CA ALA A 40 14.18 6.59 11.12
C ALA A 40 13.66 6.28 12.54
N PRO A 41 13.59 7.28 13.44
CA PRO A 41 12.91 7.14 14.71
C PRO A 41 11.43 6.81 14.48
N LEU A 42 10.88 5.88 15.25
CA LEU A 42 9.43 5.61 15.23
C LEU A 42 8.66 6.78 15.87
N PRO A 43 7.44 7.10 15.41
CA PRO A 43 6.69 6.41 14.34
C PRO A 43 7.15 6.82 12.94
N LEU A 44 7.16 5.85 12.01
CA LEU A 44 7.55 6.12 10.62
C LEU A 44 6.59 7.12 9.96
N PHE A 45 5.29 6.97 10.18
CA PHE A 45 4.26 7.84 9.61
C PHE A 45 3.61 8.70 10.69
N ASP A 46 3.12 9.88 10.27
CA ASP A 46 2.23 10.68 11.09
C ASP A 46 0.91 9.93 11.32
N LEU A 47 0.62 9.60 12.57
CA LEU A 47 -0.60 8.88 12.95
C LEU A 47 -1.87 9.72 12.74
N GLN A 48 -1.75 11.05 12.61
CA GLN A 48 -2.87 11.93 12.30
C GLN A 48 -3.23 11.96 10.81
N SER A 49 -2.32 11.51 9.95
CA SER A 49 -2.51 11.44 8.51
C SER A 49 -1.79 10.23 7.92
N PRO A 50 -2.20 8.99 8.28
CA PRO A 50 -1.54 7.80 7.80
C PRO A 50 -1.76 7.61 6.29
N PRO A 51 -0.83 6.95 5.58
CA PRO A 51 -1.05 6.57 4.20
C PRO A 51 -2.24 5.60 4.09
N ALA A 52 -3.19 5.91 3.22
CA ALA A 52 -4.38 5.09 2.98
C ALA A 52 -4.05 3.70 2.44
N ARG A 53 -3.03 3.59 1.58
CA ARG A 53 -2.58 2.31 1.03
C ARG A 53 -1.07 2.29 0.82
N PRO A 54 -0.30 1.98 1.87
CA PRO A 54 1.16 2.03 1.83
C PRO A 54 1.80 0.85 1.11
N LEU A 55 1.00 -0.14 0.66
CA LEU A 55 1.49 -1.37 0.06
C LEU A 55 0.74 -1.69 -1.23
N ALA A 56 1.50 -2.04 -2.27
CA ALA A 56 0.99 -2.63 -3.50
C ALA A 56 1.86 -3.82 -3.93
N VAL A 57 1.26 -4.80 -4.59
CA VAL A 57 1.96 -6.02 -5.04
C VAL A 57 1.76 -6.17 -6.54
N SER A 58 2.83 -6.56 -7.24
CA SER A 58 2.77 -7.05 -8.62
C SER A 58 3.18 -8.51 -8.66
N ASP A 59 2.22 -9.39 -8.95
CA ASP A 59 2.46 -10.83 -9.03
C ASP A 59 3.31 -11.16 -10.26
N ARG A 60 3.05 -10.51 -11.40
CA ARG A 60 3.83 -10.69 -12.64
C ARG A 60 5.32 -10.42 -12.43
N HIS A 61 5.65 -9.40 -11.66
CA HIS A 61 7.03 -9.01 -11.38
C HIS A 61 7.57 -9.56 -10.06
N ALA A 62 6.77 -10.34 -9.33
CA ALA A 62 7.08 -10.84 -7.99
C ALA A 62 7.63 -9.75 -7.05
N THR A 63 7.08 -8.54 -7.12
CA THR A 63 7.61 -7.34 -6.45
C THR A 63 6.54 -6.70 -5.57
N VAL A 64 6.95 -6.24 -4.39
CA VAL A 64 6.14 -5.44 -3.47
C VAL A 64 6.64 -4.00 -3.48
N PHE A 65 5.72 -3.05 -3.52
CA PHE A 65 5.98 -1.63 -3.39
C PHE A 65 5.53 -1.17 -2.01
N LEU A 66 6.43 -0.52 -1.28
CA LEU A 66 6.24 -0.14 0.11
C LEU A 66 6.49 1.36 0.25
N ALA A 67 5.50 2.11 0.71
CA ALA A 67 5.66 3.51 1.05
C ALA A 67 6.51 3.67 2.31
N HIS A 68 7.28 4.75 2.36
CA HIS A 68 8.01 5.22 3.54
C HIS A 68 8.02 6.76 3.54
N PRO A 69 8.45 7.45 4.60
CA PRO A 69 8.24 8.89 4.74
C PRO A 69 8.88 9.73 3.64
N ASN A 70 10.01 9.24 3.12
CA ASN A 70 10.79 9.92 2.08
C ASN A 70 10.40 9.49 0.66
N GLY A 71 9.47 8.55 0.48
CA GLY A 71 9.34 7.88 -0.81
C GLY A 71 8.53 6.59 -0.82
N PHE A 72 8.87 5.76 -1.79
CA PHE A 72 8.51 4.36 -1.79
C PHE A 72 9.67 3.52 -2.33
N MET A 73 9.72 2.28 -1.89
CA MET A 73 10.69 1.30 -2.36
C MET A 73 10.01 0.14 -3.08
N ALA A 74 10.70 -0.42 -4.06
CA ALA A 74 10.35 -1.66 -4.73
C ALA A 74 11.26 -2.78 -4.20
N VAL A 75 10.67 -3.84 -3.67
CA VAL A 75 11.39 -4.97 -3.06
C VAL A 75 10.90 -6.27 -3.70
N LYS A 76 11.81 -7.18 -4.04
CA LYS A 76 11.39 -8.52 -4.50
C LYS A 76 10.71 -9.26 -3.34
N THR A 77 9.52 -9.79 -3.60
CA THR A 77 8.71 -10.51 -2.60
C THR A 77 9.48 -11.67 -1.98
N LYS A 78 10.25 -12.40 -2.80
CA LYS A 78 11.09 -13.50 -2.35
C LYS A 78 12.13 -13.05 -1.32
N GLU A 79 12.88 -11.98 -1.62
CA GLU A 79 13.93 -11.44 -0.75
C GLU A 79 13.35 -10.95 0.58
N LEU A 80 12.16 -10.32 0.53
CA LEU A 80 11.46 -9.84 1.73
C LEU A 80 11.03 -10.99 2.65
N ILE A 81 10.51 -12.08 2.07
CA ILE A 81 10.13 -13.28 2.82
C ILE A 81 11.37 -13.99 3.38
N GLU A 82 12.46 -14.07 2.62
CA GLU A 82 13.72 -14.67 3.09
C GLU A 82 14.33 -13.87 4.23
N ALA A 83 14.35 -12.54 4.14
CA ALA A 83 14.78 -11.66 5.23
C ALA A 83 13.95 -11.87 6.51
N SER A 84 12.62 -11.97 6.36
CA SER A 84 11.70 -12.22 7.47
C SER A 84 11.91 -13.60 8.13
N LYS A 85 12.23 -14.63 7.34
CA LYS A 85 12.58 -15.97 7.87
C LYS A 85 13.93 -15.97 8.58
N GLU A 86 14.91 -15.26 8.05
CA GLU A 86 16.23 -15.14 8.65
C GLU A 86 16.17 -14.51 10.04
N VAL A 87 15.32 -13.49 10.24
CA VAL A 87 15.09 -12.89 11.56
C VAL A 87 14.53 -13.90 12.55
N ARG A 88 13.63 -14.78 12.11
CA ARG A 88 13.09 -15.84 12.96
C ARG A 88 14.15 -16.87 13.38
N GLU A 89 15.06 -17.21 12.47
CA GLU A 89 16.12 -18.20 12.73
C GLU A 89 17.26 -17.64 13.59
N LYS A 90 17.69 -16.40 13.31
CA LYS A 90 18.82 -15.74 13.99
C LYS A 90 18.40 -14.92 15.21
N GLY A 91 17.11 -14.70 15.41
CA GLY A 91 16.56 -13.86 16.48
C GLY A 91 17.00 -12.40 16.39
N LYS A 92 17.04 -11.71 17.54
CA LYS A 92 17.36 -10.26 17.67
C LYS A 92 18.76 -9.85 17.19
N ALA A 93 19.60 -10.79 16.75
CA ALA A 93 20.92 -10.51 16.19
C ALA A 93 20.86 -10.00 14.73
N SER A 94 19.74 -10.17 14.05
CA SER A 94 19.55 -9.67 12.69
C SER A 94 19.06 -8.23 12.70
N THR A 95 19.85 -7.32 12.10
CA THR A 95 19.51 -5.89 11.91
C THR A 95 18.92 -5.62 10.53
N ARG A 96 18.52 -6.66 9.80
CA ARG A 96 18.09 -6.58 8.40
C ARG A 96 16.75 -5.84 8.27
N CYS A 97 16.67 -4.90 7.34
CA CYS A 97 15.46 -4.14 7.03
C CYS A 97 15.00 -4.38 5.58
N ALA A 98 13.79 -3.95 5.24
CA ALA A 98 13.26 -4.07 3.87
C ALA A 98 14.09 -3.27 2.86
N GLN A 99 14.64 -2.12 3.27
CA GLN A 99 15.50 -1.28 2.41
C GLN A 99 16.76 -2.03 1.96
N ASP A 100 17.34 -2.91 2.77
CA ASP A 100 18.51 -3.72 2.40
C ASP A 100 18.21 -4.68 1.23
N CYS A 101 16.94 -4.97 0.99
CA CYS A 101 16.47 -5.87 -0.06
C CYS A 101 15.90 -5.11 -1.27
N CYS A 102 15.95 -3.78 -1.27
CA CYS A 102 15.30 -2.98 -2.30
C CYS A 102 16.00 -3.09 -3.65
N VAL A 103 15.19 -3.12 -4.72
CA VAL A 103 15.62 -3.04 -6.11
C VAL A 103 15.67 -1.58 -6.58
N ALA A 104 14.74 -0.77 -6.08
CA ALA A 104 14.67 0.65 -6.33
C ALA A 104 14.08 1.36 -5.12
N ASP A 105 14.61 2.53 -4.79
CA ASP A 105 14.09 3.45 -3.78
C ASP A 105 13.86 4.79 -4.48
N VAL A 106 12.61 5.26 -4.51
CA VAL A 106 12.20 6.44 -5.26
C VAL A 106 11.90 7.56 -4.27
N PRO A 107 12.67 8.66 -4.30
CA PRO A 107 12.44 9.80 -3.43
C PRO A 107 11.19 10.55 -3.90
N LEU A 108 10.08 10.33 -3.19
CA LEU A 108 8.78 10.94 -3.44
C LEU A 108 8.07 11.17 -2.10
N PRO A 109 8.30 12.32 -1.45
CA PRO A 109 7.74 12.56 -0.13
C PRO A 109 6.21 12.62 -0.16
N GLY A 110 5.59 12.17 0.94
CA GLY A 110 4.13 12.27 1.12
C GLY A 110 3.31 11.32 0.27
N VAL A 111 3.85 10.15 -0.10
CA VAL A 111 3.08 9.08 -0.74
C VAL A 111 2.02 8.57 0.24
N SER A 112 0.75 8.74 -0.14
CA SER A 112 -0.41 8.31 0.63
C SER A 112 -1.03 7.02 0.10
N LEU A 113 -0.87 6.74 -1.20
CA LEU A 113 -1.43 5.54 -1.84
C LEU A 113 -0.50 5.02 -2.95
N LEU A 114 -0.29 3.71 -2.95
CA LEU A 114 0.35 2.97 -4.04
C LEU A 114 -0.67 2.02 -4.68
N ALA A 115 -0.70 1.97 -6.00
CA ALA A 115 -1.53 1.03 -6.74
C ALA A 115 -0.84 0.59 -8.03
N VAL A 116 -0.85 -0.71 -8.30
CA VAL A 116 -0.37 -1.29 -9.55
C VAL A 116 -1.55 -1.40 -10.53
N SER A 117 -1.29 -1.16 -11.82
CA SER A 117 -2.28 -1.32 -12.88
C SER A 117 -2.66 -2.79 -13.07
N HIS A 118 -3.85 -3.03 -13.61
CA HIS A 118 -4.36 -4.39 -13.79
C HIS A 118 -3.48 -5.29 -14.68
N ASP A 119 -2.79 -4.70 -15.66
CA ASP A 119 -1.86 -5.40 -16.54
C ASP A 119 -0.45 -5.56 -15.97
N ASP A 120 -0.22 -5.12 -14.72
CA ASP A 120 1.08 -5.07 -14.05
C ASP A 120 2.13 -4.22 -14.81
N SER A 121 1.74 -3.27 -15.66
CA SER A 121 2.72 -2.47 -16.43
C SER A 121 3.13 -1.15 -15.76
N MET A 122 2.26 -0.60 -14.90
CA MET A 122 2.42 0.73 -14.31
C MET A 122 2.13 0.70 -12.81
N LEU A 123 2.83 1.55 -12.07
CA LEU A 123 2.58 1.88 -10.67
C LEU A 123 2.14 3.34 -10.59
N ALA A 124 0.99 3.58 -9.97
CA ALA A 124 0.59 4.91 -9.54
C ALA A 124 1.01 5.12 -8.08
N ALA A 125 1.73 6.21 -7.83
CA ALA A 125 1.99 6.72 -6.50
C ALA A 125 1.27 8.05 -6.33
N CYS A 126 0.29 8.07 -5.44
CA CYS A 126 -0.45 9.29 -5.11
C CYS A 126 0.21 9.97 -3.92
N THR A 127 0.38 11.27 -4.06
CA THR A 127 0.69 12.18 -2.96
C THR A 127 -0.55 13.03 -2.66
N ASN A 128 -0.47 13.91 -1.66
CA ASN A 128 -1.58 14.81 -1.33
C ASN A 128 -1.95 15.77 -2.48
N ALA A 129 -1.04 16.03 -3.43
CA ALA A 129 -1.24 16.99 -4.50
C ALA A 129 -1.26 16.38 -5.90
N GLU A 130 -0.48 15.30 -6.13
CA GLU A 130 -0.19 14.79 -7.46
C GLU A 130 -0.23 13.26 -7.51
N ILE A 131 -0.58 12.72 -8.67
CA ILE A 131 -0.49 11.30 -8.98
C ILE A 131 0.67 11.11 -9.97
N HIS A 132 1.65 10.32 -9.56
CA HIS A 132 2.81 9.98 -10.37
C HIS A 132 2.68 8.57 -10.93
N PHE A 133 2.93 8.41 -12.23
CA PHE A 133 2.92 7.12 -12.90
C PHE A 133 4.34 6.67 -13.21
N PHE A 134 4.65 5.43 -12.84
CA PHE A 134 5.94 4.79 -13.06
C PHE A 134 5.73 3.52 -13.88
N SER A 135 6.43 3.40 -15.01
CA SER A 135 6.51 2.13 -15.74
C SER A 135 7.29 1.11 -14.89
N LEU A 136 6.68 -0.04 -14.61
CA LEU A 136 7.32 -1.09 -13.83
C LEU A 136 8.52 -1.69 -14.56
N ALA A 137 8.45 -1.79 -15.89
CA ALA A 137 9.58 -2.22 -16.71
C ALA A 137 10.79 -1.27 -16.55
N SER A 138 10.55 0.04 -16.50
CA SER A 138 11.61 1.04 -16.30
C SER A 138 12.13 1.05 -14.86
N LEU A 139 11.21 1.03 -13.89
CA LEU A 139 11.51 1.12 -12.46
C LEU A 139 12.36 -0.07 -11.98
N LEU A 140 12.06 -1.28 -12.46
CA LEU A 140 12.73 -2.50 -12.03
C LEU A 140 14.00 -2.81 -12.84
N THR A 141 14.18 -2.22 -14.02
CA THR A 141 15.33 -2.48 -14.92
C THR A 141 16.38 -1.36 -14.88
N HIS A 142 16.38 -0.50 -13.85
CA HIS A 142 17.34 0.61 -13.68
C HIS A 142 17.35 1.64 -14.84
N LYS A 143 16.27 1.76 -15.63
CA LYS A 143 16.28 2.58 -16.84
C LYS A 143 15.20 3.66 -16.80
N VAL A 144 15.63 4.84 -16.32
CA VAL A 144 15.01 6.18 -16.47
C VAL A 144 13.56 6.28 -15.97
N ILE A 145 13.37 7.06 -14.91
CA ILE A 145 12.06 7.54 -14.46
C ILE A 145 11.52 8.50 -15.52
N ILE A 146 10.55 8.07 -16.33
CA ILE A 146 9.83 8.96 -17.25
C ILE A 146 8.71 9.64 -16.45
N ARG A 147 8.90 10.92 -16.12
CA ARG A 147 7.85 11.75 -15.52
C ARG A 147 6.82 12.10 -16.59
N PHE A 148 5.61 11.55 -16.49
CA PHE A 148 4.48 11.99 -17.30
C PHE A 148 3.78 13.16 -16.61
N TYR A 149 3.87 14.35 -17.21
CA TYR A 149 2.99 15.47 -16.84
C TYR A 149 1.58 15.19 -17.39
N PRO A 150 0.51 15.36 -16.59
CA PRO A 150 -0.85 15.05 -17.01
C PRO A 150 -1.35 16.11 -18.00
N ALA A 151 -1.09 15.90 -19.29
CA ALA A 151 -1.64 16.74 -20.36
C ALA A 151 -2.51 15.95 -21.37
N SER A 152 -2.95 14.73 -21.04
CA SER A 152 -3.89 14.00 -21.91
C SER A 152 -4.91 13.19 -21.14
N THR A 153 -6.14 13.68 -21.18
CA THR A 153 -7.39 13.18 -20.58
C THR A 153 -7.90 11.85 -21.15
N LYS A 154 -7.03 11.01 -21.74
CA LYS A 154 -7.45 9.73 -22.36
C LYS A 154 -7.19 8.47 -21.53
N PHE A 155 -6.58 8.58 -20.34
CA PHE A 155 -6.37 7.44 -19.43
C PHE A 155 -7.52 7.19 -18.44
N CYS A 156 -8.63 7.92 -18.56
CA CYS A 156 -9.59 8.11 -17.45
C CYS A 156 -10.48 6.92 -17.07
N ALA A 157 -10.86 5.98 -17.95
CA ALA A 157 -11.94 5.05 -17.58
C ALA A 157 -11.51 3.91 -16.63
N SER A 158 -10.33 3.33 -16.80
CA SER A 158 -9.92 2.15 -16.01
C SER A 158 -9.37 2.51 -14.63
N TRP A 159 -8.76 3.70 -14.48
CA TRP A 159 -8.21 4.16 -13.21
C TRP A 159 -9.27 4.73 -12.28
N ILE A 160 -10.35 5.29 -12.83
CA ILE A 160 -11.53 5.68 -12.03
C ILE A 160 -12.11 4.44 -11.34
N PHE A 161 -12.10 3.24 -11.92
CA PHE A 161 -12.57 2.05 -11.21
C PHE A 161 -11.64 1.60 -10.08
N VAL A 162 -10.32 1.69 -10.23
CA VAL A 162 -9.38 1.34 -9.14
C VAL A 162 -9.46 2.36 -8.00
N LEU A 163 -9.53 3.66 -8.33
CA LEU A 163 -9.68 4.73 -7.34
C LEU A 163 -11.09 4.78 -6.75
N ALA A 164 -12.16 4.62 -7.54
CA ALA A 164 -13.54 4.58 -7.05
C ALA A 164 -13.82 3.30 -6.24
N SER A 165 -13.26 2.15 -6.61
CA SER A 165 -13.36 0.96 -5.75
C SER A 165 -12.58 1.15 -4.45
N SER A 166 -11.45 1.88 -4.46
CA SER A 166 -10.70 2.18 -3.24
C SER A 166 -11.36 3.27 -2.37
N VAL A 167 -12.04 4.25 -2.97
CA VAL A 167 -12.82 5.29 -2.27
C VAL A 167 -14.13 4.71 -1.70
N VAL A 168 -14.80 3.83 -2.44
CA VAL A 168 -15.99 3.11 -1.95
C VAL A 168 -15.61 2.15 -0.83
N VAL A 169 -14.44 1.51 -0.90
CA VAL A 169 -13.87 0.74 0.21
C VAL A 169 -13.50 1.67 1.38
N HIS A 170 -12.99 2.89 1.15
CA HIS A 170 -12.73 3.82 2.25
C HIS A 170 -14.03 4.34 2.93
N GLU A 171 -15.13 4.53 2.20
CA GLU A 171 -16.42 4.84 2.84
C GLU A 171 -17.01 3.64 3.60
N MET A 172 -16.89 2.42 3.06
CA MET A 172 -17.35 1.20 3.76
C MET A 172 -16.49 0.84 4.98
N TRP A 173 -15.18 1.08 4.96
CA TRP A 173 -14.29 0.79 6.09
C TRP A 173 -14.16 1.97 7.06
N GLY A 174 -14.48 3.20 6.62
CA GLY A 174 -14.59 4.39 7.47
C GLY A 174 -15.82 4.38 8.38
N GLN A 175 -16.90 3.69 7.99
CA GLN A 175 -18.05 3.46 8.88
C GLN A 175 -17.81 2.32 9.88
N VAL A 176 -17.05 1.28 9.52
CA VAL A 176 -16.77 0.14 10.42
C VAL A 176 -15.81 0.51 11.56
N LEU A 177 -14.91 1.49 11.39
CA LEU A 177 -13.93 1.85 12.43
C LEU A 177 -14.42 2.94 13.43
N LEU A 178 -15.56 3.58 13.17
CA LEU A 178 -16.14 4.58 14.08
C LEU A 178 -17.18 4.01 15.06
N HIS A 179 -17.53 2.72 14.96
CA HIS A 179 -18.49 2.06 15.85
C HIS A 179 -17.86 1.08 16.87
N ALA A 180 -16.53 1.00 16.95
CA ALA A 180 -15.81 0.14 17.90
C ALA A 180 -15.32 0.85 19.18
N THR A 181 -15.79 2.07 19.44
CA THR A 181 -15.61 2.77 20.72
C THR A 181 -16.89 3.49 21.13
N ASP A 182 -17.89 2.72 21.56
CA ASP A 182 -18.69 2.97 22.77
C ASP A 182 -19.38 1.67 23.22
#